data_AF-A0A1M6MXH1-F1
#
_entry.id   AF-A0A1M6MXH1-F1
#
_cell.length_a   1.000
_cell.length_b   1.000
_cell.length_c   1.000
_cell.angle_alpha   90.00
_cell.angle_beta   90.00
_cell.angle_gamma   90.00
#
_symmetry.space_group_name_H-M   'P 1'
#
loop_
_entity.id
_entity.type
_entity.pdbx_description
1 polymer ?
#
loop_
_entity_poly.entity_id
_entity_poly.type
_entity_poly.pdbx_seq_one_letter_code
_entity_poly.pdbx_strand_id
1 'polypeptide(L)'
;MDNEEIKNLTELFEKLYPIAVENGVDAVFYWDMTYGEIITAIEGNQRKVKQDIQVQASLVYKLGDLLRFAFNEPNKYPTLQEAFPKLFDDEAIKPKQQDWRIMKERISAYAKKKAGRK
;
A
#
# COMPACT_ATOMS: atom_id res chain seq x y z
N MET A 1 20.50 -13.97 -18.75
CA MET A 1 21.54 -14.63 -17.93
C MET A 1 22.39 -15.39 -18.91
N ASP A 2 23.54 -14.84 -19.24
CA ASP A 2 24.47 -15.49 -20.17
C ASP A 2 24.79 -16.89 -19.62
N ASN A 3 24.70 -17.90 -20.49
CA ASN A 3 25.01 -19.30 -20.18
C ASN A 3 26.53 -19.46 -20.04
N GLU A 4 27.09 -18.80 -19.03
CA GLU A 4 28.48 -18.95 -18.66
C GLU A 4 28.57 -20.09 -17.65
N GLU A 5 29.31 -21.14 -18.03
CA GLU A 5 29.46 -22.36 -17.24
C GLU A 5 30.12 -22.03 -15.89
N ILE A 6 29.43 -22.35 -14.79
CA ILE A 6 29.94 -22.14 -13.42
C ILE A 6 31.00 -23.19 -13.12
N LYS A 7 32.23 -22.76 -12.86
CA LYS A 7 33.37 -23.68 -12.71
C LYS A 7 33.52 -24.23 -11.30
N ASN A 8 33.06 -23.51 -10.28
CA ASN A 8 33.17 -23.91 -8.88
C ASN A 8 32.16 -23.18 -7.96
N LEU A 9 32.07 -23.61 -6.69
CA LEU A 9 31.15 -23.03 -5.70
C LEU A 9 31.48 -21.58 -5.34
N THR A 10 32.75 -21.17 -5.36
CA THR A 10 33.12 -19.77 -5.10
C THR A 10 32.54 -18.86 -6.17
N GLU A 11 32.71 -19.23 -7.44
CA GLU A 11 32.16 -18.49 -8.58
C GLU A 11 30.62 -18.41 -8.51
N LEU A 12 29.96 -19.49 -8.08
CA LEU A 12 28.52 -19.50 -7.85
C LEU A 12 28.11 -18.42 -6.81
N PHE A 13 28.77 -18.41 -5.65
CA PHE A 13 28.45 -17.46 -4.58
C PHE A 13 28.83 -16.02 -4.94
N GLU A 14 29.90 -15.79 -5.69
CA GLU A 14 30.25 -14.46 -6.19
C GLU A 14 29.21 -13.93 -7.18
N LYS A 15 28.74 -14.78 -8.11
CA LYS A 15 27.69 -14.42 -9.07
C LYS A 15 26.33 -14.23 -8.40
N LEU A 16 26.03 -14.99 -7.34
CA LEU A 16 24.77 -14.90 -6.60
C LEU A 16 24.72 -13.69 -5.66
N TYR A 17 25.88 -13.20 -5.18
CA TYR A 17 25.97 -12.09 -4.23
C TYR A 17 25.20 -10.83 -4.65
N PRO A 18 25.40 -10.24 -5.85
CA PRO A 18 24.66 -9.04 -6.25
C PRO A 18 23.14 -9.29 -6.32
N ILE A 19 22.73 -10.48 -6.78
CA ILE A 19 21.31 -10.85 -6.88
C ILE A 19 20.70 -10.95 -5.47
N ALA A 20 21.41 -11.55 -4.52
CA ALA A 20 20.95 -11.68 -3.15
C ALA A 20 20.78 -10.30 -2.49
N VAL A 21 21.77 -9.41 -2.64
CA VAL A 21 21.74 -8.05 -2.10
C VAL A 21 20.60 -7.23 -2.71
N GLU A 22 20.40 -7.30 -4.03
CA GLU A 22 19.26 -6.65 -4.70
C GLU A 22 17.91 -7.15 -4.18
N ASN A 23 17.83 -8.43 -3.78
CA ASN A 23 16.64 -9.03 -3.19
C ASN A 23 16.59 -8.86 -1.66
N GLY A 24 17.39 -7.97 -1.08
CA GLY A 24 17.30 -7.56 0.33
C GLY A 24 18.01 -8.50 1.31
N VAL A 25 18.88 -9.39 0.85
CA VAL A 25 19.81 -10.11 1.72
C VAL A 25 20.87 -9.12 2.20
N ASP A 26 21.12 -9.09 3.51
CA ASP A 26 22.13 -8.23 4.10
C ASP A 26 23.54 -8.70 3.67
N ALA A 27 24.32 -7.75 3.14
CA ALA A 27 25.66 -8.01 2.61
C ALA A 27 26.65 -8.52 3.66
N VAL A 28 26.48 -8.15 4.93
CA VAL A 28 27.33 -8.61 6.04
C VAL A 28 27.06 -10.07 6.34
N PHE A 29 25.80 -10.49 6.34
CA PHE A 29 25.41 -11.86 6.65
C PHE A 29 25.53 -12.84 5.48
N TYR A 30 25.54 -12.34 4.25
CA TYR A 30 25.53 -13.19 3.05
C TYR A 30 26.59 -14.30 3.05
N TRP A 31 27.83 -13.97 3.41
CA TRP A 31 28.96 -14.90 3.35
C TRP A 31 28.88 -16.03 4.38
N ASP A 32 28.07 -15.84 5.43
CA ASP A 32 27.84 -16.83 6.48
C ASP A 32 26.57 -17.66 6.22
N MET A 33 25.79 -17.32 5.19
CA MET A 33 24.56 -18.03 4.83
C MET A 33 24.84 -19.24 3.92
N THR A 34 24.06 -20.29 4.12
CA THR A 34 24.01 -21.42 3.18
C THR A 34 23.31 -21.03 1.89
N TYR A 35 23.60 -21.75 0.81
CA TYR A 35 22.91 -21.58 -0.47
C TYR A 35 21.38 -21.64 -0.32
N GLY A 36 20.87 -22.58 0.48
CA GLY A 36 19.43 -22.73 0.71
C GLY A 36 18.81 -21.52 1.42
N GLU A 37 19.51 -20.94 2.39
CA GLU A 37 19.06 -19.73 3.09
C GLU A 37 19.05 -18.52 2.16
N ILE A 38 20.06 -18.37 1.31
CA ILE A 38 20.15 -17.28 0.33
C ILE A 38 18.97 -17.37 -0.65
N ILE A 39 18.73 -18.53 -1.24
CA ILE A 39 17.61 -18.73 -2.17
C ILE A 39 16.27 -18.49 -1.47
N THR A 40 16.09 -19.01 -0.25
CA THR A 40 14.86 -18.81 0.53
C THR A 40 14.60 -17.33 0.79
N ALA A 41 15.64 -16.56 1.13
CA ALA A 41 15.54 -15.12 1.35
C ALA A 41 15.17 -14.35 0.07
N ILE A 42 15.84 -14.68 -1.05
CA ILE A 42 15.54 -14.10 -2.37
C ILE A 42 14.08 -14.34 -2.75
N GLU A 43 13.63 -15.59 -2.74
CA GLU A 43 12.26 -15.93 -3.12
C GLU A 43 11.22 -15.33 -2.15
N GLY A 44 11.55 -15.27 -0.86
CA GLY A 44 10.73 -14.63 0.16
C GLY A 44 10.47 -13.16 -0.17
N ASN A 45 11.52 -12.41 -0.50
CA ASN A 45 11.39 -11.01 -0.87
C ASN A 45 10.66 -10.82 -2.21
N GLN A 46 10.93 -11.66 -3.21
CA GLN A 46 10.21 -11.63 -4.49
C GLN A 46 8.70 -11.85 -4.32
N ARG A 47 8.31 -12.80 -3.46
CA ARG A 47 6.89 -13.02 -3.12
C ARG A 47 6.26 -11.80 -2.47
N LYS A 48 6.96 -11.16 -1.54
CA LYS A 48 6.51 -9.93 -0.88
C LYS A 48 6.31 -8.79 -1.89
N VAL A 49 7.32 -8.51 -2.71
CA VAL A 49 7.25 -7.47 -3.75
C VAL A 49 6.11 -7.74 -4.73
N LYS A 50 5.93 -9.01 -5.16
CA LYS A 50 4.81 -9.39 -6.03
C LYS A 50 3.46 -9.12 -5.37
N GLN A 51 3.29 -9.48 -4.10
CA GLN A 51 2.06 -9.21 -3.36
C GLN A 51 1.78 -7.71 -3.26
N ASP A 52 2.79 -6.90 -2.97
CA ASP A 52 2.66 -5.43 -2.90
C ASP A 52 2.23 -4.84 -4.25
N ILE A 53 2.85 -5.28 -5.35
CA ILE A 53 2.47 -4.85 -6.71
C ILE A 53 1.04 -5.29 -7.04
N GLN A 54 0.62 -6.49 -6.65
CA GLN A 54 -0.75 -6.98 -6.86
C GLN A 54 -1.77 -6.12 -6.10
N VAL A 55 -1.47 -5.71 -4.87
CA VAL A 55 -2.31 -4.79 -4.10
C VAL A 55 -2.40 -3.44 -4.81
N GLN A 56 -1.28 -2.86 -5.22
CA GLN A 56 -1.26 -1.58 -5.93
C GLN A 56 -2.05 -1.65 -7.24
N ALA A 57 -1.82 -2.68 -8.06
CA ALA A 57 -2.54 -2.87 -9.32
C ALA A 57 -4.05 -3.00 -9.10
N SER A 58 -4.47 -3.73 -8.07
CA SER A 58 -5.88 -3.88 -7.70
C SER A 58 -6.51 -2.54 -7.31
N LEU A 59 -5.81 -1.72 -6.54
CA LEU A 59 -6.27 -0.38 -6.15
C LEU A 59 -6.39 0.56 -7.35
N VAL A 60 -5.38 0.59 -8.24
CA VAL A 60 -5.39 1.42 -9.44
C VAL A 60 -6.52 1.01 -10.39
N TYR A 61 -6.71 -0.30 -10.57
CA TYR A 61 -7.82 -0.82 -11.37
C TYR A 61 -9.16 -0.39 -10.79
N LYS A 62 -9.34 -0.51 -9.46
CA LYS A 62 -10.57 -0.09 -8.80
C LYS A 62 -10.82 1.42 -8.92
N LEU A 63 -9.77 2.24 -8.80
CA LEU A 63 -9.85 3.68 -9.02
C LEU A 63 -10.30 4.00 -10.45
N GLY A 64 -9.75 3.33 -11.45
CA GLY A 64 -10.16 3.49 -12.85
C GLY A 64 -11.64 3.18 -13.08
N ASP A 65 -12.15 2.10 -12.48
CA ASP A 65 -13.58 1.76 -12.53
C ASP A 65 -14.46 2.81 -11.83
N LEU A 66 -14.03 3.34 -10.68
CA LEU A 66 -14.73 4.44 -9.99
C LEU A 66 -14.75 5.72 -10.83
N LEU A 67 -13.64 6.08 -11.48
CA LEU A 67 -13.57 7.23 -12.38
C LEU A 67 -14.51 7.05 -13.58
N ARG A 68 -14.63 5.84 -14.13
CA ARG A 68 -15.59 5.52 -15.20
C ARG A 68 -17.02 5.88 -14.79
N PHE A 69 -17.44 5.55 -13.57
CA PHE A 69 -18.76 5.96 -13.06
C PHE A 69 -18.85 7.47 -12.86
N ALA A 70 -17.83 8.11 -12.25
CA ALA A 70 -17.85 9.55 -11.97
C ALA A 70 -18.04 10.40 -13.24
N PHE A 71 -17.37 10.05 -14.34
CA PHE A 71 -17.42 10.84 -15.58
C PHE A 71 -18.57 10.47 -16.51
N ASN A 72 -19.01 9.21 -16.54
CA ASN A 72 -20.02 8.77 -17.51
C ASN A 72 -21.41 8.58 -16.90
N GLU A 73 -21.50 8.07 -15.67
CA GLU A 73 -22.76 7.70 -15.03
C GLU A 73 -22.74 8.05 -13.52
N PRO A 74 -22.63 9.33 -13.13
CA PRO A 74 -22.42 9.72 -11.74
C PRO A 74 -23.57 9.29 -10.81
N ASN A 75 -24.79 9.14 -11.36
CA ASN A 75 -25.94 8.64 -10.61
C ASN A 75 -25.81 7.16 -10.20
N LYS A 76 -24.90 6.41 -10.81
CA LYS A 76 -24.60 5.01 -10.47
C LYS A 76 -23.27 4.86 -9.72
N TYR A 77 -22.72 5.96 -9.20
CA TYR A 77 -21.48 5.91 -8.45
C TYR A 77 -21.66 5.06 -7.17
N PRO A 78 -20.87 4.00 -6.97
CA PRO A 78 -21.06 3.11 -5.84
C PRO A 78 -20.69 3.79 -4.52
N THR A 79 -21.41 3.44 -3.46
CA THR A 79 -21.02 3.75 -2.08
C THR A 79 -19.71 3.06 -1.71
N LEU A 80 -19.10 3.47 -0.59
CA LEU A 80 -17.82 2.90 -0.15
C LEU A 80 -17.90 1.39 0.09
N GLN A 81 -19.02 0.90 0.63
CA GLN A 81 -19.25 -0.52 0.88
C GLN A 81 -19.46 -1.32 -0.41
N GLU A 82 -20.19 -0.75 -1.37
CA GLU A 82 -20.37 -1.36 -2.69
C GLU A 82 -19.04 -1.41 -3.46
N ALA A 83 -18.21 -0.38 -3.32
CA ALA A 83 -16.89 -0.33 -3.93
C ALA A 83 -15.90 -1.31 -3.28
N PHE A 84 -15.96 -1.46 -1.95
CA PHE A 84 -15.07 -2.33 -1.16
C PHE A 84 -15.86 -3.27 -0.26
N PRO A 85 -16.48 -4.33 -0.83
CA PRO A 85 -17.29 -5.25 -0.06
C PRO A 85 -16.47 -5.91 1.04
N LYS A 86 -17.04 -5.99 2.26
CA LYS A 86 -16.45 -6.62 3.46
C LYS A 86 -15.28 -5.87 4.11
N LEU A 87 -14.86 -4.72 3.59
CA LEU A 87 -13.76 -3.96 4.19
C LEU A 87 -14.23 -2.94 5.24
N PHE A 88 -15.48 -2.47 5.13
CA PHE A 88 -16.04 -1.45 6.01
C PHE A 88 -17.38 -1.92 6.59
N ASP A 89 -17.58 -1.69 7.89
CA ASP A 89 -18.84 -1.97 8.57
C ASP A 89 -19.90 -0.89 8.28
N ASP A 90 -21.17 -1.28 8.30
CA ASP A 90 -22.33 -0.41 8.03
C ASP A 90 -22.42 0.79 8.98
N GLU A 91 -21.87 0.68 10.19
CA GLU A 91 -21.93 1.75 11.19
C GLU A 91 -20.93 2.89 10.92
N ALA A 92 -19.86 2.64 10.16
CA ALA A 92 -18.82 3.63 9.90
C ALA A 92 -19.29 4.76 8.97
N ILE A 93 -20.42 4.58 8.28
CA ILE A 93 -20.89 5.45 7.18
C ILE A 93 -22.32 5.94 7.43
N LYS A 94 -22.66 6.28 8.67
CA LYS A 94 -23.73 7.25 8.86
C LYS A 94 -23.11 8.62 8.55
N PRO A 95 -23.57 9.37 7.53
CA PRO A 95 -23.18 10.76 7.40
C PRO A 95 -23.57 11.39 8.73
N LYS A 96 -22.58 11.78 9.55
CA LYS A 96 -22.83 12.64 10.71
C LYS A 96 -23.37 13.92 10.10
N GLN A 97 -24.69 14.02 9.96
CA GLN A 97 -25.35 15.27 9.66
C GLN A 97 -24.87 16.22 10.76
N GLN A 98 -23.96 17.11 10.39
CA GLN A 98 -23.43 18.08 11.31
C GLN A 98 -24.59 19.01 11.64
N ASP A 99 -25.16 18.84 12.84
CA ASP A 99 -26.27 19.66 13.28
C ASP A 99 -25.86 21.13 13.16
N TRP A 100 -26.55 21.85 12.29
CA TRP A 100 -26.27 23.25 11.98
C TRP A 100 -26.40 24.13 13.23
N ARG A 101 -27.17 23.70 14.23
CA ARG A 101 -27.29 24.37 15.54
C ARG A 101 -25.97 24.32 16.30
N ILE A 102 -25.30 23.17 16.31
CA ILE A 102 -23.97 22.99 16.90
C ILE A 102 -22.94 23.84 16.14
N MET A 103 -23.03 23.91 14.81
CA MET A 103 -22.14 24.76 14.01
C MET A 103 -22.36 26.25 14.32
N LYS A 104 -23.61 26.69 14.44
CA LYS A 104 -23.97 28.07 14.82
C LYS A 104 -23.46 28.44 16.21
N GLU A 105 -23.58 27.54 17.18
CA GLU A 105 -23.03 27.73 18.52
C GLU A 105 -21.51 27.88 18.50
N ARG A 106 -20.78 27.01 17.77
CA ARG A 106 -19.32 27.10 17.61
C ARG A 106 -18.88 28.44 17.02
N ILE A 107 -19.56 28.90 15.97
CA ILE A 107 -19.30 30.20 15.34
C ILE A 107 -19.54 31.33 16.34
N SER A 108 -20.63 31.28 17.10
CA SER A 108 -20.97 32.31 18.09
C SER A 108 -19.98 32.37 19.26
N ALA A 109 -19.51 31.21 19.75
CA ALA A 109 -18.53 31.11 20.83
C ALA A 109 -17.16 31.65 20.40
N TYR A 110 -16.75 31.35 19.16
CA TYR A 110 -15.53 31.89 18.57
C TYR A 110 -15.60 33.42 18.43
N ALA A 111 -16.73 33.96 17.96
CA ALA A 111 -16.93 35.41 17.83
C ALA A 111 -16.85 36.13 19.20
N LYS A 112 -17.50 35.57 20.24
CA LYS A 112 -17.43 36.12 21.61
C LYS A 112 -16.00 36.09 22.18
N LYS A 113 -15.27 35.00 21.97
CA LYS A 113 -13.88 34.86 22.45
C LYS A 113 -12.93 35.84 21.74
N LYS A 114 -13.19 36.18 20.48
CA LYS A 114 -12.45 37.22 19.74
C LYS A 114 -12.83 38.63 20.19
N ALA A 115 -14.09 38.88 20.52
CA ALA A 115 -14.57 40.18 20.98
C ALA A 115 -14.11 40.52 22.41
N GLY A 116 -14.03 39.53 23.31
CA GLY A 116 -13.54 39.71 24.69
C GLY A 116 -12.02 39.75 24.83
N ARG A 117 -11.28 39.80 23.71
CA ARG A 117 -9.81 39.88 23.68
C ARG A 117 -9.30 41.28 23.27
N LYS A 118 -10.17 42.28 23.38
CA LYS A 118 -9.85 43.71 23.21
C LYS A 118 -9.82 44.39 24.57
#